data_AF-A0A4Q5YKZ2-F1
#
_entry.id   AF-A0A4Q5YKZ2-F1
#
_cell.length_a   1.000
_cell.length_b   1.000
_cell.length_c   1.000
_cell.angle_alpha   90.00
_cell.angle_beta   90.00
_cell.angle_gamma   90.00
#
_symmetry.space_group_name_H-M   'P 1'
#
loop_
_entity.id
_entity.type
_entity.pdbx_description
1 polymer ?
#
loop_
_entity_poly.entity_id
_entity_poly.type
_entity_poly.pdbx_seq_one_letter_code
_entity_poly.pdbx_strand_id
1 'polypeptide(L)'
;MDVNVSHSQSADFGKVAVLLGGNSAEREVSLNSGQAVLQALLEQGITAEAFDPAVRPITELTAYDRAFIVLHGRGGEDGQIQGLLEWLN
;
A
#
# COMPACT_ATOMS: atom_id res chain seq x y z
N MET A 1 18.77 1.63 -31.46
CA MET A 1 18.42 0.55 -30.51
C MET A 1 17.20 1.05 -29.78
N ASP A 2 16.01 0.69 -30.26
CA ASP A 2 14.77 1.10 -29.63
C ASP A 2 14.56 0.24 -28.37
N VAL A 3 14.60 0.88 -27.20
CA VAL A 3 14.27 0.23 -25.94
C VAL A 3 12.77 -0.03 -25.97
N ASN A 4 12.38 -1.28 -26.17
CA ASN A 4 10.99 -1.70 -26.11
C ASN A 4 10.54 -1.66 -24.64
N VAL A 5 10.06 -0.51 -24.17
CA VAL A 5 9.49 -0.38 -22.82
C VAL A 5 8.08 -0.96 -22.87
N SER A 6 7.93 -2.18 -22.37
CA SER A 6 6.63 -2.80 -22.10
C SER A 6 5.85 -1.88 -21.16
N HIS A 7 4.81 -1.20 -21.66
CA HIS A 7 3.93 -0.42 -20.81
C HIS A 7 3.02 -1.39 -20.05
N SER A 8 3.19 -1.49 -18.73
CA SER A 8 2.30 -2.26 -17.86
C SER A 8 0.91 -1.62 -17.86
N GLN A 9 -0.13 -2.44 -18.03
CA GLN A 9 -1.52 -2.02 -17.96
C GLN A 9 -1.94 -1.90 -16.49
N SER A 10 -2.91 -1.03 -16.17
CA SER A 10 -3.38 -0.86 -14.79
C SER A 10 -3.94 -2.16 -14.18
N ALA A 11 -4.51 -3.04 -15.02
CA ALA A 11 -5.00 -4.36 -14.64
C ALA A 11 -3.89 -5.32 -14.16
N ASP A 12 -2.64 -5.13 -14.61
CA ASP A 12 -1.50 -5.96 -14.20
C ASP A 12 -1.15 -5.77 -12.71
N PHE A 13 -1.72 -4.72 -12.08
CA PHE A 13 -1.54 -4.44 -10.66
C PHE A 13 -2.46 -5.25 -9.74
N GLY A 14 -3.56 -5.82 -10.26
CA GLY A 14 -4.57 -6.44 -9.41
C GLY A 14 -5.16 -5.45 -8.39
N LYS A 15 -5.64 -5.97 -7.26
CA LYS A 15 -6.15 -5.18 -6.14
C LYS A 15 -5.01 -4.77 -5.20
N VAL A 16 -4.83 -3.46 -5.04
CA VAL A 16 -3.74 -2.86 -4.25
C VAL A 16 -4.25 -2.33 -2.91
N ALA A 17 -3.65 -2.75 -1.81
CA ALA A 17 -3.83 -2.10 -0.51
C ALA A 17 -2.84 -0.93 -0.37
N VAL A 18 -3.33 0.27 -0.07
CA VAL A 18 -2.48 1.40 0.32
C VAL A 18 -2.44 1.45 1.84
N LEU A 19 -1.33 1.00 2.44
CA LEU A 19 -1.18 0.97 3.89
C LEU A 19 -0.86 2.38 4.40
N LEU A 20 -1.77 2.95 5.18
CA LEU A 20 -1.69 4.32 5.69
C LEU A 20 -2.24 4.43 7.11
N GLY A 21 -1.91 5.50 7.83
CA GLY A 21 -2.31 5.68 9.23
C GLY A 21 -1.41 4.92 10.19
N GLY A 22 -1.90 3.82 10.78
CA GLY A 22 -1.19 3.08 11.83
C GLY A 22 -1.25 3.75 13.22
N ASN A 23 -0.48 3.20 14.17
CA ASN A 23 -0.50 3.61 15.58
C ASN A 23 0.73 4.42 16.01
N SER A 24 1.58 4.85 15.07
CA SER A 24 2.79 5.61 15.38
C SER A 24 2.46 7.09 15.68
N ALA A 25 3.44 7.82 16.24
CA ALA A 25 3.34 9.26 16.42
C ALA A 25 3.26 10.04 15.10
N GLU A 26 3.56 9.39 13.96
CA GLU A 26 3.61 9.97 12.63
C GLU A 26 2.34 9.65 11.80
N ARG A 27 1.28 9.15 12.47
CA ARG A 27 0.00 8.78 11.85
C ARG A 27 -0.55 9.83 10.89
N GLU A 28 -0.57 11.11 11.28
CA GLU A 28 -1.11 12.19 10.43
C GLU A 28 -0.29 12.38 9.16
N VAL A 29 1.04 12.20 9.23
CA VAL A 29 1.91 12.24 8.05
C VAL A 29 1.59 11.07 7.12
N SER A 30 1.36 9.89 7.69
CA SER A 30 1.00 8.67 6.93
C SER A 30 -0.39 8.78 6.28
N LEU A 31 -1.37 9.37 6.96
CA LEU A 31 -2.69 9.62 6.40
C LEU A 31 -2.62 10.56 5.19
N ASN A 32 -1.90 11.68 5.31
CA ASN A 32 -1.79 12.67 4.24
C ASN A 32 -1.06 12.12 3.01
N SER A 33 0.09 11.47 3.22
CA SER A 33 0.87 10.87 2.13
C SER A 33 0.14 9.67 1.51
N GLY A 34 -0.49 8.83 2.33
CA GLY A 34 -1.28 7.68 1.87
C GLY A 34 -2.48 8.08 1.02
N GLN A 35 -3.18 9.17 1.36
CA GLN A 35 -4.26 9.70 0.52
C GLN A 35 -3.74 10.19 -0.84
N ALA A 36 -2.61 10.88 -0.87
CA ALA A 36 -2.00 11.32 -2.12
C ALA A 36 -1.61 10.13 -3.02
N VAL A 37 -1.02 9.08 -2.44
CA VAL A 37 -0.69 7.84 -3.16
C VAL A 37 -1.95 7.14 -3.67
N LEU A 38 -2.99 6.99 -2.83
CA LEU A 38 -4.24 6.36 -3.23
C LEU A 38 -4.87 7.10 -4.42
N GLN A 39 -4.95 8.43 -4.34
CA GLN A 39 -5.50 9.24 -5.42
C GLN A 39 -4.70 9.05 -6.72
N ALA A 40 -3.38 9.06 -6.65
CA ALA A 40 -2.53 8.85 -7.82
C ALA A 40 -2.73 7.46 -8.46
N LEU A 41 -2.87 6.40 -7.66
CA LEU A 41 -3.14 5.05 -8.18
C LEU A 41 -4.51 4.97 -8.87
N LEU A 42 -5.54 5.55 -8.25
CA LEU A 42 -6.89 5.59 -8.82
C LEU A 42 -6.93 6.38 -10.14
N GLU A 43 -6.21 7.52 -10.22
CA GLU A 43 -6.08 8.31 -11.46
C GLU A 43 -5.39 7.55 -12.60
N GLN A 44 -4.51 6.60 -12.28
CA GLN A 44 -3.91 5.68 -13.25
C GLN A 44 -4.80 4.47 -13.57
N GLY A 45 -6.03 4.41 -13.03
CA GLY A 45 -6.96 3.30 -13.25
C GLY A 45 -6.57 2.01 -12.52
N ILE A 46 -5.70 2.07 -11.52
CA ILE A 46 -5.34 0.93 -10.67
C ILE A 46 -6.44 0.73 -9.63
N THR A 47 -6.83 -0.53 -9.40
CA THR A 47 -7.80 -0.86 -8.35
C THR A 47 -7.10 -0.80 -6.99
N ALA A 48 -7.22 0.32 -6.29
CA ALA A 48 -6.56 0.57 -5.02
C ALA A 48 -7.55 0.94 -3.91
N GLU A 49 -7.28 0.53 -2.67
CA GLU A 49 -8.08 0.89 -1.49
C GLU A 49 -7.18 1.30 -0.32
N ALA A 50 -7.61 2.29 0.47
CA ALA A 50 -6.97 2.60 1.74
C ALA A 50 -7.12 1.44 2.72
N PHE A 51 -6.03 1.10 3.38
CA PHE A 51 -6.00 0.10 4.45
C PHE A 51 -5.23 0.67 5.64
N ASP A 52 -5.95 0.91 6.74
CA ASP A 52 -5.33 1.35 7.99
C ASP A 52 -5.28 0.19 8.99
N PRO A 53 -4.09 -0.35 9.30
CA PRO A 53 -3.95 -1.50 10.19
C PRO A 53 -4.27 -1.15 11.67
N ALA A 54 -4.45 0.13 12.00
CA ALA A 54 -4.91 0.53 13.33
C ALA A 54 -6.42 0.31 13.52
N VAL A 55 -7.20 0.26 12.44
CA VAL A 55 -8.68 0.20 12.49
C VAL A 55 -9.26 -0.99 11.73
N ARG A 56 -8.45 -1.70 10.94
CA ARG A 56 -8.83 -2.92 10.22
C ARG A 56 -7.99 -4.10 10.67
N PRO A 57 -8.57 -5.31 10.79
CA PRO A 57 -7.83 -6.51 11.13
C PRO A 57 -6.87 -6.89 10.00
N ILE A 58 -5.61 -7.15 10.37
CA ILE A 58 -4.53 -7.34 9.42
C ILE A 58 -4.69 -8.55 8.50
N THR A 59 -5.49 -9.53 8.93
CA THR A 59 -5.86 -10.72 8.14
C THR A 59 -6.64 -10.37 6.88
N GLU A 60 -7.28 -9.20 6.80
CA GLU A 60 -7.97 -8.76 5.57
C GLU A 60 -6.99 -8.47 4.42
N LEU A 61 -5.67 -8.35 4.70
CA LEU A 61 -4.66 -8.15 3.65
C LEU A 61 -4.56 -9.32 2.67
N THR A 62 -5.02 -10.52 3.05
CA THR A 62 -5.05 -11.69 2.14
C THR A 62 -6.01 -11.52 0.96
N ALA A 63 -6.86 -10.49 0.97
CA ALA A 63 -7.77 -10.17 -0.13
C ALA A 63 -7.15 -9.21 -1.18
N TYR A 64 -5.88 -8.84 -1.03
CA TYR A 64 -5.18 -7.92 -1.92
C TYR A 64 -4.01 -8.64 -2.59
N ASP A 65 -3.75 -8.30 -3.86
CA ASP A 65 -2.66 -8.89 -4.63
C ASP A 65 -1.30 -8.23 -4.32
N ARG A 66 -1.32 -7.00 -3.79
CA ARG A 66 -0.12 -6.27 -3.37
C ARG A 66 -0.44 -5.16 -2.37
N ALA A 67 0.59 -4.71 -1.67
CA ALA A 67 0.52 -3.57 -0.76
C ALA A 67 1.51 -2.47 -1.17
N PHE A 68 1.05 -1.21 -1.13
CA PHE A 68 1.90 -0.03 -1.16
C PHE A 68 2.02 0.50 0.26
N ILE A 69 3.22 0.49 0.84
CA ILE A 69 3.44 0.84 2.24
C ILE A 69 3.72 2.35 2.36
N VAL A 70 2.82 3.07 3.04
CA VAL A 70 2.96 4.50 3.36
C VAL A 70 2.81 4.73 4.87
N LEU A 71 3.09 3.70 5.68
CA LEU A 71 3.14 3.79 7.14
C LEU A 71 4.45 4.44 7.57
N HIS A 72 4.38 5.49 8.37
CA HIS A 72 5.56 6.16 8.93
C HIS A 72 5.81 5.75 10.38
N GLY A 73 7.08 5.66 10.76
CA GLY A 73 7.49 5.31 12.11
C GLY A 73 7.33 3.83 12.46
N ARG A 74 7.29 3.56 13.78
CA ARG A 74 7.26 2.20 14.34
C ARG A 74 6.10 1.37 13.78
N GLY A 75 6.40 0.14 13.38
CA GLY A 75 5.48 -0.78 12.72
C GLY A 75 5.43 -0.65 11.19
N GLY A 76 5.75 0.53 10.64
CA GLY A 76 5.74 0.80 9.20
C GLY A 76 7.13 0.73 8.56
N GLU A 77 8.12 1.34 9.21
CA GLU A 77 9.47 1.55 8.64
C GLU A 77 10.55 0.67 9.31
N ASP A 78 10.17 -0.12 10.32
CA ASP A 78 11.07 -0.94 11.14
C ASP A 78 11.07 -2.44 10.79
N GLY A 79 10.42 -2.82 9.68
CA GLY A 79 10.39 -4.19 9.17
C GLY A 79 9.20 -5.02 9.64
N GLN A 80 8.38 -4.56 10.59
CA GLN A 80 7.28 -5.36 11.12
C GLN A 80 6.21 -5.66 10.06
N ILE A 81 5.71 -4.62 9.38
CA ILE A 81 4.70 -4.82 8.33
C ILE A 81 5.27 -5.58 7.13
N GLN A 82 6.55 -5.39 6.82
CA GLN A 82 7.24 -6.10 5.74
C GLN A 82 7.31 -7.60 6.04
N GLY A 83 7.81 -7.98 7.22
CA GLY A 83 7.90 -9.39 7.61
C GLY A 83 6.54 -10.07 7.73
N LEU A 84 5.50 -9.33 8.12
CA LEU A 84 4.13 -9.82 8.09
C LEU A 84 3.62 -10.06 6.67
N LEU A 85 3.84 -9.11 5.75
CA LEU A 85 3.45 -9.27 4.34
C LEU A 85 4.19 -10.44 3.69
N GLU A 86 5.46 -10.66 4.03
CA GLU A 86 6.22 -11.85 3.60
C GLU A 86 5.62 -13.14 4.14
N TRP A 87 5.11 -13.15 5.37
CA TRP A 87 4.47 -14.33 5.96
C TRP A 87 3.11 -14.67 5.33
N LEU A 88 2.38 -13.65 4.84
CA LEU A 88 1.06 -13.81 4.21
C LEU A 88 1.12 -14.23 2.73
N ASN A 89 2.29 -14.13 2.10
CA ASN A 89 2.52 -14.38 0.69
C ASN A 89 2.83 -15.86 0.39
#